data_AF-A0A8K0RVP3-F1
#
_entry.id   AF-A0A8K0RVP3-F1
#
_cell.length_a   1.000
_cell.length_b   1.000
_cell.length_c   1.000
_cell.angle_alpha   90.00
_cell.angle_beta   90.00
_cell.angle_gamma   90.00
#
_symmetry.space_group_name_H-M   'P 1'
#
loop_
_entity.id
_entity.type
_entity.pdbx_description
1 polymer ?
#
loop_
_entity_poly.entity_id
_entity_poly.type
_entity_poly.pdbx_seq_one_letter_code
_entity_poly.pdbx_strand_id
1 'polypeptide(L)'
;FPQVLSLLLLNQALRKYHPAKSHRFTYLIRMEHQISTKEYLNKNQKKKKRKKLGLRSNPPPPSSPPALLESSVPIPISVTETIDVGSTGLDGTGDEHCDLLNEETMKPGCTGAETNADSSTLPVQDWHYGERPGITPDQREIRMLVSWKHLALASSYFEKMFAGPFTEAKTDHSGLRQVTASDWDPEAFNIILTIIHGYHRDVPRSLSLEMLAKLAMIVDYYDCHESIELHADIWLANLKSQIPTVYGRDCALCMVISWVFKQPDMFGKMTRLALRHSGTLIEADDLPIPDNLLKQIDKARQDFLSDVFLAIYDLLDLLQEEPDCSFECSCMLLGVLTKELKKHGILSPRIAQPFYGLSIEGSKSMIEDLREPQWYTDSGMYRRHCCTIQDKLSPALDKAEKGLRAFNLQDFQIVKDHISL
;
A
#
# COMPACT_ATOMS: atom_id res chain seq x y z
N PHE A 1 -23.70 4.50 10.71
CA PHE A 1 -23.40 3.24 9.99
C PHE A 1 -23.07 3.42 8.48
N PRO A 2 -22.24 4.42 8.09
CA PRO A 2 -21.47 4.25 6.84
C PRO A 2 -19.99 4.66 6.89
N GLN A 3 -19.35 4.79 8.05
CA GLN A 3 -17.93 5.20 8.17
C GLN A 3 -16.96 4.04 8.44
N VAL A 4 -17.36 3.00 9.18
CA VAL A 4 -16.54 1.79 9.42
C VAL A 4 -16.26 1.03 8.11
N LEU A 5 -17.10 1.19 7.09
CA LEU A 5 -16.90 0.55 5.80
C LEU A 5 -15.68 1.12 5.03
N SER A 6 -15.21 2.35 5.26
CA SER A 6 -14.21 2.97 4.36
C SER A 6 -12.78 2.41 4.49
N LEU A 7 -12.38 1.91 5.65
CA LEU A 7 -11.05 1.32 5.90
C LEU A 7 -11.08 -0.20 5.70
N LEU A 8 -12.18 -0.81 6.12
CA LEU A 8 -12.52 -2.17 5.70
C LEU A 8 -12.58 -2.24 4.16
N LEU A 9 -13.01 -1.19 3.45
CA LEU A 9 -12.89 -1.01 1.99
C LEU A 9 -11.53 -0.50 1.51
N LEU A 10 -10.55 -0.23 2.36
CA LEU A 10 -9.15 -0.05 1.95
C LEU A 10 -8.43 -1.41 1.98
N ASN A 11 -8.50 -2.14 3.11
CA ASN A 11 -8.06 -3.52 3.18
C ASN A 11 -8.84 -4.39 2.19
N GLN A 12 -10.15 -4.16 2.01
CA GLN A 12 -10.94 -4.76 0.92
C GLN A 12 -10.85 -3.99 -0.40
N ALA A 13 -10.11 -2.90 -0.61
CA ALA A 13 -9.80 -2.43 -1.98
C ALA A 13 -8.50 -3.06 -2.46
N LEU A 14 -7.51 -3.12 -1.58
CA LEU A 14 -6.25 -3.83 -1.80
C LEU A 14 -6.49 -5.35 -1.89
N ARG A 15 -7.39 -5.92 -1.06
CA ARG A 15 -7.82 -7.33 -1.17
C ARG A 15 -8.98 -7.58 -2.17
N LYS A 16 -9.97 -6.66 -2.37
CA LYS A 16 -11.00 -6.81 -3.46
C LYS A 16 -10.60 -6.19 -4.81
N TYR A 17 -9.31 -6.03 -5.08
CA TYR A 17 -8.84 -6.33 -6.43
C TYR A 17 -8.89 -7.84 -6.73
N HIS A 18 -9.27 -8.68 -5.75
CA HIS A 18 -9.77 -10.06 -5.92
C HIS A 18 -11.11 -10.31 -5.21
N PRO A 19 -12.25 -10.23 -5.93
CA PRO A 19 -13.25 -11.30 -5.79
C PRO A 19 -14.03 -11.58 -7.09
N ALA A 20 -14.30 -12.86 -7.35
CA ALA A 20 -15.09 -13.38 -8.48
C ALA A 20 -14.52 -13.06 -9.90
N LYS A 21 -13.82 -14.06 -10.48
CA LYS A 21 -13.06 -13.98 -11.75
C LYS A 21 -11.84 -13.05 -11.76
N SER A 22 -11.28 -12.71 -10.61
CA SER A 22 -10.08 -11.88 -10.63
C SER A 22 -8.84 -12.69 -11.00
N HIS A 23 -7.94 -12.05 -11.75
CA HIS A 23 -6.76 -12.69 -12.29
C HIS A 23 -5.61 -12.64 -11.29
N ARG A 24 -5.08 -13.80 -10.89
CA ARG A 24 -3.88 -13.82 -10.03
C ARG A 24 -2.67 -13.52 -10.90
N PHE A 25 -2.08 -12.35 -10.75
CA PHE A 25 -0.88 -11.98 -11.50
C PHE A 25 0.36 -12.59 -10.87
N THR A 26 1.24 -13.12 -11.70
CA THR A 26 2.54 -13.67 -11.28
C THR A 26 3.60 -13.16 -12.23
N TYR A 27 4.56 -12.42 -11.70
CA TYR A 27 5.62 -11.81 -12.48
C TYR A 27 6.73 -12.82 -12.66
N LEU A 28 7.06 -13.11 -13.92
CA LEU A 28 8.28 -13.79 -14.26
C LEU A 28 9.34 -12.77 -14.65
N ILE A 29 10.12 -12.36 -13.67
CA ILE A 29 11.24 -11.45 -13.89
C ILE A 29 12.41 -12.29 -14.39
N ARG A 30 12.72 -12.15 -15.66
CA ARG A 30 13.89 -12.78 -16.29
C ARG A 30 15.04 -11.81 -16.27
N MET A 31 16.17 -12.23 -15.74
CA MET A 31 17.35 -11.39 -15.65
C MET A 31 18.45 -11.83 -16.60
N GLU A 32 18.92 -10.90 -17.42
CA GLU A 32 20.13 -11.09 -18.19
C GLU A 32 21.36 -11.19 -17.28
N HIS A 33 22.29 -12.08 -17.61
CA HIS A 33 23.61 -12.12 -16.99
C HIS A 33 24.71 -11.92 -18.03
N GLN A 34 25.33 -10.73 -18.05
CA GLN A 34 26.56 -10.51 -18.84
C GLN A 34 27.68 -11.41 -18.33
N ILE A 35 27.94 -12.51 -19.03
CA ILE A 35 29.19 -13.27 -18.90
C ILE A 35 30.31 -12.35 -19.39
N SER A 36 31.09 -11.83 -18.44
CA SER A 36 32.33 -11.11 -18.76
C SER A 36 33.29 -12.08 -19.45
N THR A 37 33.56 -11.87 -20.74
CA THR A 37 34.52 -12.65 -21.53
C THR A 37 35.96 -12.36 -21.09
N LYS A 38 36.34 -12.84 -19.91
CA LYS A 38 37.71 -12.82 -19.37
C LYS A 38 38.28 -14.23 -19.10
N GLU A 39 37.65 -15.28 -19.62
CA GLU A 39 38.17 -16.66 -19.58
C GLU A 39 38.67 -17.19 -20.94
N TYR A 40 38.99 -16.30 -21.88
CA TYR A 40 39.66 -16.68 -23.15
C TYR A 40 41.14 -16.28 -23.23
N LEU A 41 41.84 -16.11 -22.09
CA LEU A 41 43.31 -16.03 -22.11
C LEU A 41 44.04 -16.42 -20.79
N ASN A 42 43.78 -17.59 -20.20
CA ASN A 42 44.77 -18.19 -19.27
C ASN A 42 44.70 -19.72 -19.09
N LYS A 43 44.84 -20.48 -20.18
CA LYS A 43 45.18 -21.92 -20.15
C LYS A 43 46.58 -22.20 -20.71
N ASN A 44 47.58 -21.43 -20.25
CA ASN A 44 48.99 -21.80 -20.35
C ASN A 44 49.77 -21.16 -19.19
N GLN A 45 50.63 -21.95 -18.52
CA GLN A 45 51.22 -21.68 -17.20
C GLN A 45 50.17 -21.74 -16.04
N LYS A 46 50.32 -22.54 -14.97
CA LYS A 46 51.45 -23.32 -14.46
C LYS A 46 51.02 -24.74 -14.02
N LYS A 47 51.44 -25.78 -14.75
CA LYS A 47 51.77 -27.07 -14.13
C LYS A 47 53.14 -26.93 -13.45
N LYS A 48 53.27 -27.46 -12.21
CA LYS A 48 54.47 -27.53 -11.32
C LYS A 48 54.66 -26.40 -10.28
N LYS A 49 54.08 -26.59 -9.10
CA LYS A 49 54.87 -26.94 -7.88
C LYS A 49 54.01 -27.86 -6.97
N ARG A 50 54.66 -28.68 -6.14
CA ARG A 50 54.09 -29.89 -5.50
C ARG A 50 53.95 -29.76 -3.97
N LYS A 51 52.83 -30.28 -3.44
CA LYS A 51 52.62 -31.14 -2.23
C LYS A 51 53.24 -30.80 -0.84
N LYS A 52 52.47 -31.26 0.19
CA LYS A 52 52.71 -31.32 1.67
C LYS A 52 52.48 -29.97 2.39
N LEU A 53 51.78 -29.84 3.52
CA LEU A 53 51.10 -30.75 4.50
C LEU A 53 49.99 -29.91 5.24
N GLY A 54 48.95 -30.39 5.96
CA GLY A 54 48.28 -31.70 6.13
C GLY A 54 47.50 -31.81 7.47
N LEU A 55 46.30 -32.45 7.48
CA LEU A 55 45.36 -32.68 8.62
C LEU A 55 44.59 -31.43 9.16
N ARG A 56 43.36 -31.49 9.70
CA ARG A 56 42.60 -32.61 10.33
C ARG A 56 41.04 -32.40 10.35
N SER A 57 40.29 -33.53 10.30
CA SER A 57 38.94 -33.82 10.88
C SER A 57 37.65 -33.04 10.54
N ASN A 58 36.60 -33.79 10.17
CA ASN A 58 35.16 -33.42 10.16
C ASN A 58 34.40 -34.03 11.38
N PRO A 59 33.25 -33.45 11.78
CA PRO A 59 32.13 -34.14 12.44
C PRO A 59 30.87 -34.30 11.53
N PRO A 60 29.80 -35.03 11.96
CA PRO A 60 28.84 -35.71 11.07
C PRO A 60 27.47 -34.98 10.84
N PRO A 61 26.57 -35.51 9.97
CA PRO A 61 25.27 -34.92 9.64
C PRO A 61 24.05 -35.57 10.35
N PRO A 62 22.91 -34.87 10.44
CA PRO A 62 21.56 -35.41 10.60
C PRO A 62 20.74 -35.23 9.29
N SER A 63 20.30 -36.27 8.57
CA SER A 63 19.22 -37.26 8.85
C SER A 63 17.83 -36.86 8.30
N SER A 64 17.43 -37.48 7.17
CA SER A 64 16.03 -37.86 6.85
C SER A 64 15.64 -39.11 7.67
N PRO A 65 14.37 -39.60 7.79
CA PRO A 65 13.27 -39.67 6.80
C PRO A 65 11.87 -39.40 7.47
N PRO A 66 10.66 -39.89 7.06
CA PRO A 66 10.28 -40.70 5.88
C PRO A 66 9.02 -40.24 5.09
N ALA A 67 8.68 -41.02 4.05
CA ALA A 67 7.44 -40.95 3.25
C ALA A 67 6.57 -42.22 3.47
N LEU A 68 5.56 -42.44 2.60
CA LEU A 68 4.60 -43.57 2.49
C LEU A 68 3.26 -43.37 3.27
N LEU A 69 2.06 -43.79 2.82
CA LEU A 69 1.62 -44.57 1.63
C LEU A 69 0.08 -44.43 1.33
N GLU A 70 -0.34 -44.61 0.06
CA GLU A 70 -1.64 -45.12 -0.52
C GLU A 70 -3.04 -44.65 -0.01
N SER A 71 -4.12 -44.50 -0.83
CA SER A 71 -4.80 -45.55 -1.62
C SER A 71 -6.04 -45.06 -2.47
N SER A 72 -6.30 -45.70 -3.64
CA SER A 72 -7.57 -45.94 -4.41
C SER A 72 -8.52 -44.78 -4.84
N VAL A 73 -8.84 -44.47 -6.13
CA VAL A 73 -9.52 -45.22 -7.27
C VAL A 73 -11.02 -45.55 -6.98
N PRO A 74 -12.05 -45.47 -7.91
CA PRO A 74 -12.09 -45.25 -9.39
C PRO A 74 -13.01 -44.09 -9.96
N ILE A 75 -12.83 -43.52 -11.19
CA ILE A 75 -13.36 -43.83 -12.59
C ILE A 75 -14.92 -43.82 -12.74
N PRO A 76 -15.64 -43.57 -13.90
CA PRO A 76 -15.36 -42.99 -15.25
C PRO A 76 -16.40 -41.94 -15.80
N ILE A 77 -16.32 -41.66 -17.13
CA ILE A 77 -17.39 -41.25 -18.11
C ILE A 77 -17.64 -39.73 -18.26
N SER A 78 -17.87 -39.13 -19.45
CA SER A 78 -17.36 -39.22 -20.85
C SER A 78 -18.16 -38.21 -21.71
N VAL A 79 -17.72 -37.86 -22.93
CA VAL A 79 -18.59 -37.37 -24.06
C VAL A 79 -19.19 -35.95 -23.82
N THR A 80 -19.31 -35.00 -24.74
CA THR A 80 -19.12 -34.81 -26.20
C THR A 80 -18.52 -33.38 -26.39
N GLU A 81 -17.81 -32.99 -27.46
CA GLU A 81 -18.36 -32.62 -28.79
C GLU A 81 -19.52 -31.57 -28.68
N THR A 82 -19.61 -30.49 -29.45
CA THR A 82 -18.78 -29.84 -30.50
C THR A 82 -19.52 -28.55 -30.92
N ILE A 83 -18.92 -27.75 -31.82
CA ILE A 83 -19.64 -26.95 -32.86
C ILE A 83 -20.47 -25.75 -32.34
N ASP A 84 -20.60 -24.63 -33.05
CA ASP A 84 -19.83 -24.01 -34.14
C ASP A 84 -20.38 -22.57 -34.34
N VAL A 85 -19.84 -21.85 -35.32
CA VAL A 85 -20.51 -20.87 -36.22
C VAL A 85 -21.81 -20.18 -35.72
N GLY A 86 -21.91 -18.85 -35.74
CA GLY A 86 -20.94 -17.86 -36.22
C GLY A 86 -21.60 -16.58 -36.74
N SER A 87 -20.77 -15.82 -37.46
CA SER A 87 -21.12 -15.20 -38.74
C SER A 87 -22.29 -14.21 -38.80
N THR A 88 -21.97 -12.91 -38.75
CA THR A 88 -22.23 -11.91 -39.81
C THR A 88 -21.70 -10.55 -39.29
N GLY A 89 -21.06 -9.68 -40.06
CA GLY A 89 -20.84 -9.65 -41.51
C GLY A 89 -21.26 -8.29 -42.07
N LEU A 90 -20.43 -7.74 -42.97
CA LEU A 90 -20.68 -6.60 -43.89
C LEU A 90 -20.53 -5.20 -43.26
N ASP A 91 -19.99 -4.18 -43.92
CA ASP A 91 -19.26 -4.03 -45.21
C ASP A 91 -18.19 -2.91 -45.01
N GLY A 92 -17.11 -2.76 -45.78
CA GLY A 92 -17.06 -2.45 -47.23
C GLY A 92 -17.52 -0.99 -47.44
N THR A 93 -16.74 -0.01 -47.91
CA THR A 93 -15.62 0.07 -48.89
C THR A 93 -14.89 1.41 -48.67
N GLY A 94 -13.58 1.56 -48.94
CA GLY A 94 -13.04 2.08 -50.23
C GLY A 94 -12.96 3.62 -50.25
N ASP A 95 -12.01 4.31 -50.88
CA ASP A 95 -10.76 3.92 -51.57
C ASP A 95 -9.88 5.20 -51.75
N GLU A 96 -8.80 5.10 -52.52
CA GLU A 96 -7.99 6.16 -53.13
C GLU A 96 -6.79 6.77 -52.37
N HIS A 97 -5.86 7.23 -53.19
CA HIS A 97 -4.41 7.34 -52.99
C HIS A 97 -3.89 8.48 -53.87
N CYS A 98 -2.85 9.21 -53.44
CA CYS A 98 -1.87 9.81 -54.34
C CYS A 98 -0.64 10.36 -53.59
N ASP A 99 0.51 10.28 -54.25
CA ASP A 99 1.84 10.67 -53.77
C ASP A 99 2.10 12.20 -53.77
N LEU A 100 3.28 12.63 -53.29
CA LEU A 100 4.39 13.09 -54.17
C LEU A 100 5.58 13.71 -53.39
N LEU A 101 6.78 13.08 -53.56
CA LEU A 101 8.13 13.70 -53.72
C LEU A 101 8.73 14.59 -52.59
N ASN A 102 10.04 14.82 -52.44
CA ASN A 102 11.32 14.19 -52.89
C ASN A 102 12.47 14.83 -52.07
N GLU A 103 13.59 14.13 -51.85
CA GLU A 103 14.92 14.56 -52.35
C GLU A 103 16.03 13.52 -52.11
N GLU A 104 17.06 13.53 -52.96
CA GLU A 104 18.09 12.51 -53.10
C GLU A 104 19.45 12.92 -52.49
N THR A 105 20.32 11.95 -52.17
CA THR A 105 21.78 12.09 -52.43
C THR A 105 22.41 10.73 -52.73
N MET A 106 23.39 10.71 -53.65
CA MET A 106 23.93 9.49 -54.28
C MET A 106 25.08 8.75 -53.53
N LYS A 107 25.21 7.47 -53.94
CA LYS A 107 26.27 6.44 -53.77
C LYS A 107 27.65 6.86 -54.36
N PRO A 108 28.82 6.16 -54.13
CA PRO A 108 29.08 4.71 -54.31
C PRO A 108 29.90 4.03 -53.17
N GLY A 109 30.12 2.71 -53.13
CA GLY A 109 29.78 1.60 -54.04
C GLY A 109 30.99 0.71 -54.32
N CYS A 110 31.04 -0.51 -53.76
CA CYS A 110 32.02 -1.54 -54.13
C CYS A 110 31.43 -2.94 -53.90
N THR A 111 31.50 -3.81 -54.91
CA THR A 111 30.99 -5.19 -54.89
C THR A 111 32.15 -6.18 -54.78
N GLY A 112 31.97 -7.22 -53.97
CA GLY A 112 32.89 -8.36 -53.85
C GLY A 112 32.11 -9.58 -53.37
N ALA A 113 32.29 -10.72 -54.04
CA ALA A 113 31.46 -11.90 -53.86
C ALA A 113 32.01 -12.91 -52.83
N GLU A 114 31.08 -13.67 -52.25
CA GLU A 114 31.20 -15.06 -51.77
C GLU A 114 32.46 -15.51 -51.00
N THR A 115 32.28 -15.86 -49.72
CA THR A 115 32.63 -17.22 -49.26
C THR A 115 31.84 -17.63 -48.02
N ASN A 116 31.44 -18.90 -47.96
CA ASN A 116 30.68 -19.48 -46.84
C ASN A 116 31.54 -19.66 -45.58
N ALA A 117 31.01 -19.31 -44.40
CA ALA A 117 31.51 -19.78 -43.11
C ALA A 117 30.36 -19.90 -42.10
N ASP A 118 29.85 -21.12 -41.99
CA ASP A 118 29.13 -21.72 -40.86
C ASP A 118 28.85 -20.81 -39.65
N SER A 119 27.70 -20.14 -39.66
CA SER A 119 27.09 -19.62 -38.44
C SER A 119 26.14 -20.67 -37.88
N SER A 120 26.67 -21.54 -37.04
CA SER A 120 25.89 -22.45 -36.20
C SER A 120 24.90 -21.61 -35.40
N THR A 121 23.66 -21.58 -35.88
CA THR A 121 22.61 -20.72 -35.38
C THR A 121 22.22 -21.22 -34.00
N LEU A 122 22.63 -20.49 -32.96
CA LEU A 122 22.11 -20.72 -31.61
C LEU A 122 20.58 -20.68 -31.69
N PRO A 123 19.85 -21.63 -31.08
CA PRO A 123 18.40 -21.62 -31.14
C PRO A 123 17.90 -20.30 -30.57
N VAL A 124 17.33 -19.45 -31.42
CA VAL A 124 16.56 -18.28 -30.97
C VAL A 124 15.31 -18.85 -30.32
N GLN A 125 15.41 -19.11 -29.02
CA GLN A 125 14.27 -19.48 -28.20
C GLN A 125 13.33 -18.27 -28.22
N ASP A 126 12.14 -18.46 -28.81
CA ASP A 126 11.14 -17.41 -28.97
C ASP A 126 10.57 -17.03 -27.60
N TRP A 127 11.22 -16.05 -26.99
CA TRP A 127 10.85 -15.51 -25.71
C TRP A 127 9.71 -14.53 -25.89
N HIS A 128 8.47 -15.03 -25.99
CA HIS A 128 7.30 -14.15 -25.90
C HIS A 128 7.27 -13.50 -24.50
N TYR A 129 7.76 -12.26 -24.42
CA TYR A 129 7.64 -11.35 -23.28
C TYR A 129 6.22 -10.80 -23.19
N GLY A 130 5.86 -10.18 -22.07
CA GLY A 130 4.50 -9.71 -21.83
C GLY A 130 3.58 -10.78 -21.20
N GLU A 131 2.28 -10.66 -21.44
CA GLU A 131 1.24 -11.41 -20.75
C GLU A 131 0.99 -12.80 -21.35
N ARG A 132 0.85 -13.81 -20.49
CA ARG A 132 0.52 -15.19 -20.83
C ARG A 132 -0.55 -15.76 -19.87
N PRO A 133 -1.32 -16.79 -20.26
CA PRO A 133 -2.06 -17.60 -19.31
C PRO A 133 -1.11 -18.23 -18.27
N GLY A 134 -1.50 -18.21 -17.00
CA GLY A 134 -0.74 -18.81 -15.91
C GLY A 134 -0.94 -20.32 -15.80
N ILE A 135 -0.54 -20.90 -14.66
CA ILE A 135 -0.63 -22.34 -14.39
C ILE A 135 -2.10 -22.78 -14.24
N THR A 136 -2.95 -21.88 -13.73
CA THR A 136 -4.41 -22.07 -13.64
C THR A 136 -5.15 -21.12 -14.60
N PRO A 137 -6.38 -21.44 -15.05
CA PRO A 137 -7.11 -20.65 -16.07
C PRO A 137 -7.46 -19.21 -15.65
N ASP A 138 -7.43 -18.93 -14.34
CA ASP A 138 -7.62 -17.61 -13.75
C ASP A 138 -6.29 -16.86 -13.52
N GLN A 139 -5.14 -17.53 -13.51
CA GLN A 139 -3.84 -16.89 -13.33
C GLN A 139 -3.37 -16.23 -14.64
N ARG A 140 -2.65 -15.11 -14.53
CA ARG A 140 -1.92 -14.48 -15.64
C ARG A 140 -0.45 -14.31 -15.28
N GLU A 141 0.42 -14.76 -16.16
CA GLU A 141 1.87 -14.65 -16.00
C GLU A 141 2.37 -13.46 -16.83
N ILE A 142 3.05 -12.50 -16.21
CA ILE A 142 3.62 -11.35 -16.92
C ILE A 142 5.14 -11.49 -16.92
N ARG A 143 5.72 -11.69 -18.10
CA ARG A 143 7.16 -11.90 -18.28
C ARG A 143 7.87 -10.59 -18.62
N MET A 144 8.73 -10.15 -17.71
CA MET A 144 9.52 -8.92 -17.84
C MET A 144 11.00 -9.28 -17.95
N LEU A 145 11.72 -8.75 -18.95
CA LEU A 145 13.17 -8.87 -19.05
C LEU A 145 13.81 -7.67 -18.35
N VAL A 146 14.77 -7.92 -17.47
CA VAL A 146 15.48 -6.89 -16.70
C VAL A 146 16.97 -7.21 -16.62
N SER A 147 17.77 -6.22 -16.22
CA SER A 147 19.21 -6.34 -16.03
C SER A 147 19.55 -6.40 -14.54
N TRP A 148 20.19 -7.50 -14.11
CA TRP A 148 20.59 -7.72 -12.72
C TRP A 148 21.42 -6.57 -12.14
N LYS A 149 22.28 -5.97 -12.96
CA LYS A 149 23.16 -4.86 -12.55
C LYS A 149 22.38 -3.61 -12.17
N HIS A 150 21.27 -3.34 -12.86
CA HIS A 150 20.43 -2.18 -12.58
C HIS A 150 19.64 -2.42 -11.30
N LEU A 151 19.04 -3.61 -11.13
CA LEU A 151 18.33 -3.96 -9.89
C LEU A 151 19.25 -3.95 -8.66
N ALA A 152 20.41 -4.59 -8.73
CA ALA A 152 21.35 -4.66 -7.60
C ALA A 152 21.98 -3.30 -7.26
N LEU A 153 22.15 -2.41 -8.24
CA LEU A 153 22.60 -1.03 -8.00
C LEU A 153 21.49 -0.18 -7.35
N ALA A 154 20.23 -0.41 -7.72
CA ALA A 154 19.08 0.35 -7.26
C ALA A 154 18.56 -0.03 -5.86
N SER A 155 18.93 -1.22 -5.35
CA SER A 155 18.41 -1.73 -4.08
C SER A 155 19.28 -2.84 -3.47
N SER A 156 19.50 -2.71 -2.15
CA SER A 156 20.19 -3.73 -1.36
C SER A 156 19.40 -5.04 -1.24
N TYR A 157 18.06 -4.98 -1.32
CA TYR A 157 17.21 -6.17 -1.35
C TYR A 157 17.51 -7.00 -2.60
N PHE A 158 17.51 -6.36 -3.78
CA PHE A 158 17.80 -7.06 -5.03
C PHE A 158 19.23 -7.61 -5.03
N GLU A 159 20.23 -6.85 -4.59
CA GLU A 159 21.60 -7.36 -4.45
C GLU A 159 21.67 -8.64 -3.59
N LYS A 160 21.08 -8.61 -2.38
CA LYS A 160 21.04 -9.77 -1.46
C LYS A 160 20.33 -10.98 -2.07
N MET A 161 19.20 -10.75 -2.75
CA MET A 161 18.42 -11.80 -3.42
C MET A 161 19.23 -12.53 -4.50
N PHE A 162 20.16 -11.85 -5.17
CA PHE A 162 20.98 -12.41 -6.26
C PHE A 162 22.38 -12.89 -5.85
N ALA A 163 22.87 -12.48 -4.68
CA ALA A 163 24.14 -12.91 -4.12
C ALA A 163 24.07 -14.21 -3.31
N GLY A 164 22.88 -14.57 -2.79
CA GLY A 164 22.69 -15.77 -1.96
C GLY A 164 22.67 -17.11 -2.72
N PRO A 165 22.67 -18.26 -2.01
CA PRO A 165 22.66 -19.61 -2.59
C PRO A 165 21.28 -20.06 -3.10
N PHE A 166 20.34 -19.13 -3.27
CA PHE A 166 18.93 -19.38 -3.54
C PHE A 166 18.66 -19.85 -4.98
N THR A 167 17.45 -20.32 -5.24
CA THR A 167 16.98 -20.75 -6.57
C THR A 167 17.04 -19.63 -7.60
N GLU A 168 16.78 -18.41 -7.17
CA GLU A 168 16.77 -17.14 -7.88
C GLU A 168 18.17 -16.72 -8.35
N ALA A 169 19.22 -17.25 -7.72
CA ALA A 169 20.62 -17.08 -8.14
C ALA A 169 21.08 -18.14 -9.15
N LYS A 170 20.29 -19.18 -9.41
CA LYS A 170 20.61 -20.23 -10.38
C LYS A 170 20.17 -19.79 -11.77
N THR A 171 21.10 -19.89 -12.71
CA THR A 171 20.85 -19.64 -14.12
C THR A 171 20.15 -20.85 -14.74
N ASP A 172 19.14 -20.61 -15.58
CA ASP A 172 18.49 -21.65 -16.38
C ASP A 172 19.38 -22.10 -17.56
N HIS A 173 18.88 -23.03 -18.36
CA HIS A 173 19.60 -23.54 -19.55
C HIS A 173 19.83 -22.49 -20.64
N SER A 174 19.22 -21.30 -20.55
CA SER A 174 19.33 -20.22 -21.53
C SER A 174 20.30 -19.11 -21.15
N GLY A 175 20.87 -19.14 -19.93
CA GLY A 175 21.74 -18.08 -19.43
C GLY A 175 21.00 -16.98 -18.65
N LEU A 176 19.69 -17.11 -18.44
CA LEU A 176 18.87 -16.17 -17.69
C LEU A 176 18.63 -16.66 -16.25
N ARG A 177 18.46 -15.74 -15.30
CA ARG A 177 17.93 -16.06 -13.97
C ARG A 177 16.43 -15.76 -13.94
N GLN A 178 15.67 -16.60 -13.23
CA GLN A 178 14.22 -16.48 -13.13
C GLN A 178 13.83 -16.16 -11.69
N VAL A 179 13.16 -15.03 -11.49
CA VAL A 179 12.57 -14.63 -10.21
C VAL A 179 11.06 -14.60 -10.36
N THR A 180 10.36 -15.09 -9.35
CA THR A 180 8.92 -14.95 -9.25
C THR A 180 8.61 -13.83 -8.27
N ALA A 181 7.80 -12.86 -8.67
CA ALA A 181 7.14 -11.95 -7.75
C ALA A 181 5.61 -12.11 -7.87
N SER A 182 4.90 -11.83 -6.79
CA SER A 182 3.44 -11.90 -6.72
C SER A 182 2.90 -10.66 -6.02
N ASP A 183 1.57 -10.52 -6.01
CA ASP A 183 0.81 -9.59 -5.16
C ASP A 183 0.99 -8.08 -5.45
N TRP A 184 1.95 -7.70 -6.29
CA TRP A 184 2.09 -6.35 -6.84
C TRP A 184 1.12 -6.05 -7.99
N ASP A 185 0.88 -4.76 -8.24
CA ASP A 185 0.21 -4.26 -9.43
C ASP A 185 1.17 -4.25 -10.64
N PRO A 186 0.75 -4.73 -11.84
CA PRO A 186 1.67 -4.88 -12.97
C PRO A 186 2.23 -3.56 -13.49
N GLU A 187 1.39 -2.52 -13.52
CA GLU A 187 1.73 -1.22 -14.08
C GLU A 187 2.64 -0.47 -13.12
N ALA A 188 2.30 -0.47 -11.82
CA ALA A 188 3.17 0.08 -10.77
C ALA A 188 4.56 -0.58 -10.78
N PHE A 189 4.62 -1.91 -10.84
CA PHE A 189 5.89 -2.64 -10.85
C PHE A 189 6.70 -2.35 -12.11
N ASN A 190 6.04 -2.30 -13.28
CA ASN A 190 6.69 -1.91 -14.53
C ASN A 190 7.26 -0.47 -14.51
N ILE A 191 6.56 0.49 -13.90
CA ILE A 191 7.05 1.89 -13.76
C ILE A 191 8.34 1.92 -12.93
N ILE A 192 8.42 1.20 -11.81
CA ILE A 192 9.64 1.12 -10.98
C ILE A 192 10.80 0.49 -11.75
N LEU A 193 10.54 -0.61 -12.45
CA LEU A 193 11.56 -1.24 -13.30
C LEU A 193 12.02 -0.29 -14.43
N THR A 194 11.10 0.43 -15.07
CA THR A 194 11.38 1.42 -16.12
C THR A 194 12.32 2.52 -15.60
N ILE A 195 12.08 3.02 -14.39
CA ILE A 195 12.94 4.02 -13.73
C ILE A 195 14.33 3.43 -13.43
N ILE A 196 14.40 2.25 -12.82
CA ILE A 196 15.66 1.58 -12.45
C ILE A 196 16.55 1.30 -13.67
N HIS A 197 15.97 1.06 -14.85
CA HIS A 197 16.70 0.85 -16.11
C HIS A 197 17.03 2.15 -16.87
N GLY A 198 16.71 3.33 -16.32
CA GLY A 198 17.04 4.62 -16.92
C GLY A 198 16.11 5.07 -18.05
N TYR A 199 15.01 4.37 -18.31
CA TYR A 199 14.03 4.71 -19.36
C TYR A 199 13.10 5.87 -18.95
N HIS A 200 13.66 6.93 -18.38
CA HIS A 200 12.91 8.05 -17.76
C HIS A 200 12.01 8.85 -18.71
N ARG A 201 12.12 8.65 -20.04
CA ARG A 201 11.22 9.25 -21.04
C ARG A 201 9.85 8.57 -21.08
N ASP A 202 9.81 7.28 -20.72
CA ASP A 202 8.62 6.43 -20.80
C ASP A 202 7.85 6.40 -19.47
N VAL A 203 8.37 7.12 -18.46
CA VAL A 203 7.78 7.24 -17.12
C VAL A 203 6.69 8.34 -17.11
N PRO A 204 5.45 8.03 -16.67
CA PRO A 204 4.38 9.02 -16.60
C PRO A 204 4.75 10.22 -15.71
N ARG A 205 4.44 11.44 -16.15
CA ARG A 205 4.69 12.67 -15.37
C ARG A 205 3.69 12.95 -14.26
N SER A 206 2.54 12.28 -14.30
CA SER A 206 1.51 12.36 -13.27
C SER A 206 0.90 10.97 -13.08
N LEU A 207 0.40 10.70 -11.88
CA LEU A 207 -0.19 9.44 -11.48
C LEU A 207 -1.44 9.73 -10.65
N SER A 208 -2.37 8.76 -10.59
CA SER A 208 -3.45 8.80 -9.60
C SER A 208 -2.91 8.55 -8.19
N LEU A 209 -3.64 9.01 -7.18
CA LEU A 209 -3.31 8.74 -5.78
C LEU A 209 -3.17 7.23 -5.49
N GLU A 210 -4.05 6.41 -6.08
CA GLU A 210 -4.00 4.95 -5.96
C GLU A 210 -2.74 4.36 -6.59
N MET A 211 -2.34 4.81 -7.79
CA MET A 211 -1.13 4.32 -8.44
C MET A 211 0.13 4.72 -7.67
N LEU A 212 0.21 5.95 -7.14
CA LEU A 212 1.34 6.35 -6.31
C LEU A 212 1.41 5.57 -4.99
N ALA A 213 0.28 5.20 -4.39
CA ALA A 213 0.26 4.34 -3.21
C ALA A 213 0.74 2.91 -3.51
N LYS A 214 0.32 2.33 -4.65
CA LYS A 214 0.82 1.02 -5.14
C LYS A 214 2.33 1.06 -5.34
N LEU A 215 2.86 2.12 -5.96
CA LEU A 215 4.30 2.35 -6.08
C LEU A 215 4.98 2.46 -4.72
N ALA A 216 4.43 3.23 -3.78
CA ALA A 216 4.99 3.39 -2.44
C ALA A 216 5.16 2.05 -1.72
N MET A 217 4.19 1.13 -1.83
CA MET A 217 4.31 -0.21 -1.25
C MET A 217 5.46 -1.02 -1.85
N ILE A 218 5.63 -0.97 -3.18
CA ILE A 218 6.72 -1.67 -3.89
C ILE A 218 8.08 -1.05 -3.52
N VAL A 219 8.17 0.28 -3.44
CA VAL A 219 9.39 1.02 -3.09
C VAL A 219 9.84 0.72 -1.65
N ASP A 220 8.89 0.66 -0.72
CA ASP A 220 9.16 0.33 0.68
C ASP A 220 9.66 -1.12 0.82
N TYR A 221 9.00 -2.07 0.15
CA TYR A 221 9.33 -3.49 0.20
C TYR A 221 10.68 -3.83 -0.43
N TYR A 222 10.93 -3.35 -1.64
CA TYR A 222 12.19 -3.62 -2.35
C TYR A 222 13.32 -2.65 -1.95
N ASP A 223 13.07 -1.69 -1.06
CA ASP A 223 14.07 -0.71 -0.60
C ASP A 223 14.83 -0.03 -1.75
N CYS A 224 14.08 0.56 -2.69
CA CYS A 224 14.64 1.26 -3.87
C CYS A 224 14.37 2.77 -3.86
N HIS A 225 14.17 3.35 -2.67
CA HIS A 225 13.79 4.75 -2.43
C HIS A 225 14.62 5.76 -3.25
N GLU A 226 15.95 5.65 -3.21
CA GLU A 226 16.90 6.55 -3.90
C GLU A 226 16.68 6.57 -5.43
N SER A 227 16.37 5.42 -6.03
CA SER A 227 16.13 5.33 -7.48
C SER A 227 14.84 6.01 -7.92
N ILE A 228 13.87 6.16 -7.02
CA ILE A 228 12.51 6.66 -7.32
C ILE A 228 12.31 8.12 -6.86
N GLU A 229 13.12 8.62 -5.94
CA GLU A 229 13.01 9.94 -5.28
C GLU A 229 12.67 11.09 -6.26
N LEU A 230 13.45 11.25 -7.33
CA LEU A 230 13.24 12.31 -8.34
C LEU A 230 11.88 12.24 -9.04
N HIS A 231 11.32 11.04 -9.25
CA HIS A 231 9.99 10.89 -9.84
C HIS A 231 8.89 11.04 -8.78
N ALA A 232 9.14 10.56 -7.56
CA ALA A 232 8.26 10.76 -6.42
C ALA A 232 7.98 12.25 -6.17
N ASP A 233 9.01 13.10 -6.15
CA ASP A 233 8.85 14.56 -5.99
C ASP A 233 7.97 15.18 -7.08
N ILE A 234 8.12 14.75 -8.33
CA ILE A 234 7.31 15.23 -9.47
C ILE A 234 5.84 14.82 -9.29
N TRP A 235 5.58 13.55 -8.94
CA TRP A 235 4.23 13.06 -8.71
C TRP A 235 3.58 13.71 -7.49
N LEU A 236 4.32 13.88 -6.40
CA LEU A 236 3.87 14.55 -5.18
C LEU A 236 3.55 16.02 -5.42
N ALA A 237 4.35 16.75 -6.20
CA ALA A 237 4.06 18.12 -6.60
C ALA A 237 2.73 18.22 -7.36
N ASN A 238 2.47 17.28 -8.26
CA ASN A 238 1.23 17.21 -9.05
C ASN A 238 0.00 16.75 -8.22
N LEU A 239 0.19 16.07 -7.10
CA LEU A 239 -0.86 15.65 -6.17
C LEU A 239 -1.24 16.70 -5.12
N LYS A 240 -0.56 17.86 -5.02
CA LYS A 240 -0.82 18.87 -3.97
C LYS A 240 -2.26 19.40 -3.96
N SER A 241 -2.96 19.40 -5.09
CA SER A 241 -4.37 19.77 -5.22
C SER A 241 -5.36 18.66 -4.83
N GLN A 242 -4.89 17.42 -4.65
CA GLN A 242 -5.69 16.22 -4.38
C GLN A 242 -5.56 15.72 -2.92
N ILE A 243 -4.91 16.49 -2.04
CA ILE A 243 -4.77 16.12 -0.63
C ILE A 243 -6.17 16.12 0.04
N PRO A 244 -6.61 14.99 0.60
CA PRO A 244 -7.98 14.86 1.10
C PRO A 244 -8.20 15.67 2.38
N THR A 245 -9.37 16.28 2.47
CA THR A 245 -9.87 17.02 3.64
C THR A 245 -10.83 16.20 4.50
N VAL A 246 -11.25 15.02 4.02
CA VAL A 246 -12.20 14.12 4.67
C VAL A 246 -11.52 12.78 4.94
N TYR A 247 -11.78 12.20 6.11
CA TYR A 247 -11.25 10.90 6.48
C TYR A 247 -11.90 9.76 5.69
N GLY A 248 -11.07 8.81 5.24
CA GLY A 248 -11.50 7.67 4.44
C GLY A 248 -10.34 7.02 3.69
N ARG A 249 -10.64 6.33 2.59
CA ARG A 249 -9.67 5.64 1.72
C ARG A 249 -8.47 6.53 1.35
N ASP A 250 -8.74 7.71 0.80
CA ASP A 250 -7.70 8.59 0.26
C ASP A 250 -6.78 9.14 1.36
N CYS A 251 -7.31 9.40 2.56
CA CYS A 251 -6.52 9.78 3.73
C CYS A 251 -5.48 8.70 4.07
N ALA A 252 -5.87 7.43 4.04
CA ALA A 252 -4.98 6.31 4.33
C ALA A 252 -3.95 6.08 3.19
N LEU A 253 -4.33 6.28 1.93
CA LEU A 253 -3.39 6.26 0.80
C LEU A 253 -2.34 7.38 0.95
N CYS A 254 -2.78 8.61 1.28
CA CYS A 254 -1.87 9.72 1.58
C CYS A 254 -1.00 9.45 2.82
N MET A 255 -1.48 8.74 3.85
CA MET A 255 -0.63 8.28 4.96
C MET A 255 0.52 7.40 4.46
N VAL A 256 0.22 6.34 3.68
CA VAL A 256 1.22 5.43 3.11
C VAL A 256 2.25 6.20 2.29
N ILE A 257 1.80 7.02 1.34
CA ILE A 257 2.66 7.83 0.47
C ILE A 257 3.54 8.78 1.29
N SER A 258 2.95 9.45 2.30
CA SER A 258 3.68 10.41 3.14
C SER A 258 4.69 9.76 4.07
N TRP A 259 4.45 8.50 4.46
CA TRP A 259 5.36 7.70 5.25
C TRP A 259 6.58 7.27 4.42
N VAL A 260 6.34 6.60 3.29
CA VAL A 260 7.38 6.03 2.43
C VAL A 260 8.26 7.12 1.81
N PHE A 261 7.66 8.14 1.20
CA PHE A 261 8.38 9.24 0.56
C PHE A 261 8.71 10.41 1.52
N LYS A 262 8.70 10.13 2.83
CA LYS A 262 9.15 11.02 3.91
C LYS A 262 8.57 12.46 3.86
N GLN A 263 7.26 12.62 3.66
CA GLN A 263 6.57 13.91 3.52
C GLN A 263 5.90 14.37 4.83
N PRO A 264 6.57 15.16 5.71
CA PRO A 264 6.08 15.47 7.04
C PRO A 264 4.76 16.27 7.05
N ASP A 265 4.60 17.25 6.16
CA ASP A 265 3.40 18.09 6.07
C ASP A 265 2.15 17.30 5.69
N MET A 266 2.30 16.32 4.78
CA MET A 266 1.20 15.45 4.39
C MET A 266 0.91 14.46 5.51
N PHE A 267 1.94 13.85 6.09
CA PHE A 267 1.81 12.91 7.21
C PHE A 267 1.05 13.53 8.38
N GLY A 268 1.50 14.68 8.89
CA GLY A 268 0.88 15.37 10.02
C GLY A 268 -0.54 15.89 9.76
N LYS A 269 -0.92 16.13 8.49
CA LYS A 269 -2.31 16.41 8.10
C LYS A 269 -3.16 15.13 8.16
N MET A 270 -2.67 14.03 7.58
CA MET A 270 -3.44 12.80 7.51
C MET A 270 -3.58 12.09 8.86
N THR A 271 -2.52 12.06 9.69
CA THR A 271 -2.59 11.48 11.04
C THR A 271 -3.53 12.27 11.94
N ARG A 272 -3.59 13.60 11.82
CA ARG A 272 -4.58 14.43 12.51
C ARG A 272 -6.00 14.15 12.01
N LEU A 273 -6.21 14.05 10.70
CA LEU A 273 -7.50 13.74 10.10
C LEU A 273 -7.99 12.35 10.55
N ALA A 274 -7.09 11.38 10.61
CA ALA A 274 -7.33 10.05 11.17
C ALA A 274 -7.70 10.09 12.66
N LEU A 275 -6.89 10.73 13.51
CA LEU A 275 -7.15 10.90 14.94
C LEU A 275 -8.54 11.49 15.25
N ARG A 276 -8.93 12.51 14.47
CA ARG A 276 -10.15 13.28 14.72
C ARG A 276 -11.43 12.60 14.24
N HIS A 277 -11.36 11.84 13.14
CA HIS A 277 -12.55 11.32 12.45
C HIS A 277 -12.63 9.79 12.39
N SER A 278 -11.59 9.04 12.76
CA SER A 278 -11.72 7.58 12.90
C SER A 278 -12.67 7.22 14.03
N GLY A 279 -13.43 6.13 13.86
CA GLY A 279 -14.29 5.56 14.90
C GLY A 279 -13.73 4.27 15.52
N THR A 280 -12.63 3.76 14.99
CA THR A 280 -12.02 2.46 15.34
C THR A 280 -10.51 2.54 15.13
N LEU A 281 -9.80 1.54 15.66
CA LEU A 281 -8.43 1.26 15.24
C LEU A 281 -8.37 1.12 13.71
N ILE A 282 -7.28 1.62 13.13
CA ILE A 282 -7.00 1.50 11.71
C ILE A 282 -6.31 0.16 11.49
N GLU A 283 -7.03 -0.79 10.92
CA GLU A 283 -6.48 -2.08 10.47
C GLU A 283 -5.62 -1.84 9.23
N ALA A 284 -4.36 -2.30 9.24
CA ALA A 284 -3.38 -1.94 8.22
C ALA A 284 -2.27 -3.00 8.06
N ASP A 285 -2.57 -4.25 8.37
CA ASP A 285 -1.60 -5.36 8.48
C ASP A 285 -0.72 -5.54 7.22
N ASP A 286 -1.23 -5.17 6.05
CA ASP A 286 -0.56 -5.27 4.74
C ASP A 286 0.08 -3.94 4.28
N LEU A 287 0.04 -2.87 5.08
CA LEU A 287 0.58 -1.54 4.72
C LEU A 287 1.96 -1.30 5.31
N PRO A 288 2.84 -0.52 4.65
CA PRO A 288 4.18 -0.20 5.16
C PRO A 288 4.16 0.83 6.31
N ILE A 289 3.08 0.93 7.09
CA ILE A 289 2.92 1.88 8.20
C ILE A 289 3.08 1.13 9.53
N PRO A 290 3.90 1.63 10.49
CA PRO A 290 4.07 0.92 11.75
C PRO A 290 2.79 0.79 12.58
N ASP A 291 2.42 -0.44 12.94
CA ASP A 291 1.40 -0.79 13.94
C ASP A 291 1.35 0.14 15.16
N ASN A 292 2.54 0.47 15.68
CA ASN A 292 2.71 1.29 16.88
C ASN A 292 2.17 2.72 16.67
N LEU A 293 2.30 3.29 15.47
CA LEU A 293 1.71 4.59 15.13
C LEU A 293 0.18 4.50 15.20
N LEU A 294 -0.41 3.47 14.56
CA LEU A 294 -1.87 3.31 14.47
C LEU A 294 -2.49 3.04 15.84
N LYS A 295 -1.82 2.23 16.66
CA LYS A 295 -2.17 1.98 18.07
C LYS A 295 -2.08 3.25 18.93
N GLN A 296 -1.09 4.12 18.70
CA GLN A 296 -1.00 5.41 19.40
C GLN A 296 -2.04 6.43 18.93
N ILE A 297 -2.40 6.46 17.65
CA ILE A 297 -3.51 7.28 17.13
C ILE A 297 -4.83 6.83 17.77
N ASP A 298 -5.12 5.52 17.80
CA ASP A 298 -6.33 5.02 18.46
C ASP A 298 -6.31 5.29 19.96
N LYS A 299 -5.17 5.09 20.64
CA LYS A 299 -5.06 5.43 22.07
C LYS A 299 -5.36 6.90 22.34
N ALA A 300 -4.81 7.84 21.56
CA ALA A 300 -5.08 9.26 21.73
C ALA A 300 -6.56 9.60 21.50
N ARG A 301 -7.23 8.93 20.55
CA ARG A 301 -8.69 9.00 20.36
C ARG A 301 -9.46 8.48 21.59
N GLN A 302 -9.09 7.31 22.10
CA GLN A 302 -9.74 6.65 23.24
C GLN A 302 -9.57 7.44 24.55
N ASP A 303 -8.41 8.06 24.74
CA ASP A 303 -8.11 8.91 25.90
C ASP A 303 -8.95 10.21 25.84
N PHE A 304 -8.98 10.91 24.70
CA PHE A 304 -9.82 12.10 24.51
C PHE A 304 -11.31 11.80 24.74
N LEU A 305 -11.82 10.71 24.16
CA LEU A 305 -13.21 10.31 24.34
C LEU A 305 -13.50 9.93 25.81
N SER A 306 -12.53 9.35 26.52
CA SER A 306 -12.66 9.09 27.95
C SER A 306 -12.85 10.38 28.75
N ASP A 307 -12.00 11.38 28.53
CA ASP A 307 -12.10 12.68 29.22
C ASP A 307 -13.45 13.37 28.96
N VAL A 308 -13.93 13.31 27.72
CA VAL A 308 -15.22 13.92 27.33
C VAL A 308 -16.41 13.19 27.94
N PHE A 309 -16.46 11.86 27.86
CA PHE A 309 -17.59 11.10 28.42
C PHE A 309 -17.58 11.08 29.95
N LEU A 310 -16.41 11.09 30.60
CA LEU A 310 -16.32 11.31 32.05
C LEU A 310 -16.92 12.67 32.42
N ALA A 311 -16.53 13.77 31.77
CA ALA A 311 -17.09 15.09 32.04
C ALA A 311 -18.62 15.17 31.82
N ILE A 312 -19.15 14.46 30.81
CA ILE A 312 -20.60 14.34 30.57
C ILE A 312 -21.30 13.65 31.75
N TYR A 313 -20.73 12.56 32.28
CA TYR A 313 -21.32 11.81 33.38
C TYR A 313 -21.14 12.48 34.73
N ASP A 314 -19.99 13.12 34.98
CA ASP A 314 -19.75 13.93 36.18
C ASP A 314 -20.73 15.10 36.23
N LEU A 315 -21.02 15.75 35.09
CA LEU A 315 -22.07 16.78 35.00
C LEU A 315 -23.47 16.20 35.24
N LEU A 316 -23.77 15.01 34.72
CA LEU A 316 -25.04 14.33 34.96
C LEU A 316 -25.26 14.03 36.45
N ASP A 317 -24.21 13.60 37.15
CA ASP A 317 -24.26 13.29 38.58
C ASP A 317 -24.31 14.55 39.45
N LEU A 318 -23.51 15.58 39.12
CA LEU A 318 -23.57 16.89 39.78
C LEU A 318 -24.98 17.49 39.74
N LEU A 319 -25.63 17.47 38.56
CA LEU A 319 -26.97 18.03 38.36
C LEU A 319 -28.09 17.26 39.07
N GLN A 320 -27.84 16.05 39.57
CA GLN A 320 -28.79 15.27 40.39
C GLN A 320 -28.73 15.66 41.88
N GLU A 321 -27.55 16.02 42.39
CA GLU A 321 -27.30 16.23 43.82
C GLU A 321 -27.26 17.72 44.21
N GLU A 322 -26.52 18.58 43.48
CA GLU A 322 -26.23 19.95 43.89
C GLU A 322 -26.57 21.02 42.84
N PRO A 323 -27.17 22.16 43.25
CA PRO A 323 -27.47 23.26 42.34
C PRO A 323 -26.26 24.19 42.11
N ASP A 324 -25.49 23.92 41.04
CA ASP A 324 -24.35 24.74 40.57
C ASP A 324 -24.76 26.14 40.04
N CYS A 325 -26.06 26.44 39.94
CA CYS A 325 -26.54 27.79 39.61
C CYS A 325 -27.86 28.14 40.31
N SER A 326 -28.89 27.32 40.10
CA SER A 326 -30.14 27.32 40.87
C SER A 326 -30.77 25.93 40.80
N PHE A 327 -31.75 25.67 41.66
CA PHE A 327 -32.51 24.42 41.61
C PHE A 327 -33.23 24.24 40.27
N GLU A 328 -33.89 25.29 39.78
CA GLU A 328 -34.58 25.31 38.49
C GLU A 328 -33.61 25.12 37.32
N CYS A 329 -32.46 25.79 37.36
CA CYS A 329 -31.40 25.61 36.36
C CYS A 329 -30.94 24.15 36.30
N SER A 330 -30.69 23.54 37.45
CA SER A 330 -30.20 22.16 37.51
C SER A 330 -31.26 21.17 37.03
N CYS A 331 -32.52 21.33 37.43
CA CYS A 331 -33.63 20.52 36.89
C CYS A 331 -33.80 20.66 35.37
N MET A 332 -33.65 21.88 34.83
CA MET A 332 -33.78 22.13 33.39
C MET A 332 -32.61 21.52 32.60
N LEU A 333 -31.37 21.71 33.06
CA LEU A 333 -30.18 21.11 32.44
C LEU A 333 -30.19 19.58 32.56
N LEU A 334 -30.51 19.03 33.74
CA LEU A 334 -30.64 17.58 33.95
C LEU A 334 -31.70 16.98 33.02
N GLY A 335 -32.85 17.63 32.88
CA GLY A 335 -33.94 17.21 32.01
C GLY A 335 -33.58 17.23 30.53
N VAL A 336 -32.74 18.16 30.08
CA VAL A 336 -32.17 18.16 28.73
C VAL A 336 -31.13 17.06 28.58
N LEU A 337 -30.10 17.04 29.44
CA LEU A 337 -28.98 16.11 29.36
C LEU A 337 -29.46 14.65 29.38
N THR A 338 -30.34 14.30 30.32
CA THR A 338 -30.93 12.95 30.41
C THR A 338 -31.67 12.55 29.12
N LYS A 339 -32.41 13.48 28.49
CA LYS A 339 -33.14 13.19 27.25
C LYS A 339 -32.20 13.00 26.06
N GLU A 340 -31.18 13.84 25.94
CA GLU A 340 -30.19 13.75 24.86
C GLU A 340 -29.31 12.50 25.02
N LEU A 341 -28.76 12.22 26.21
CA LEU A 341 -28.00 10.99 26.46
C LEU A 341 -28.85 9.73 26.21
N LYS A 342 -30.15 9.75 26.50
CA LYS A 342 -31.07 8.65 26.18
C LYS A 342 -31.33 8.53 24.68
N LYS A 343 -31.52 9.65 23.97
CA LYS A 343 -31.68 9.71 22.50
C LYS A 343 -30.44 9.16 21.78
N HIS A 344 -29.24 9.44 22.29
CA HIS A 344 -27.97 8.95 21.77
C HIS A 344 -27.60 7.52 22.26
N GLY A 345 -28.40 6.92 23.14
CA GLY A 345 -28.19 5.55 23.62
C GLY A 345 -27.04 5.38 24.62
N ILE A 346 -26.59 6.47 25.25
CA ILE A 346 -25.40 6.52 26.12
C ILE A 346 -25.73 6.81 27.60
N LEU A 347 -27.01 6.98 27.94
CA LEU A 347 -27.44 7.20 29.34
C LEU A 347 -27.31 5.95 30.22
N SER A 348 -27.71 4.78 29.70
CA SER A 348 -27.72 3.53 30.44
C SER A 348 -27.69 2.34 29.47
N PRO A 349 -26.65 1.48 29.49
CA PRO A 349 -25.42 1.65 30.30
C PRO A 349 -24.63 2.91 29.89
N ARG A 350 -23.83 3.45 30.82
CA ARG A 350 -22.81 4.45 30.48
C ARG A 350 -21.78 3.78 29.56
N ILE A 351 -21.41 4.43 28.46
CA ILE A 351 -20.34 3.96 27.59
C ILE A 351 -18.96 4.14 28.24
N ALA A 352 -18.06 3.21 27.95
CA ALA A 352 -16.68 3.18 28.45
C ALA A 352 -15.73 2.72 27.33
N GLN A 353 -14.42 2.78 27.58
CA GLN A 353 -13.44 2.23 26.64
C GLN A 353 -13.65 0.71 26.43
N PRO A 354 -13.48 0.19 25.21
CA PRO A 354 -13.20 0.90 23.96
C PRO A 354 -14.43 1.59 23.34
N PHE A 355 -14.28 2.86 22.97
CA PHE A 355 -15.32 3.68 22.32
C PHE A 355 -15.44 3.35 20.82
N TYR A 356 -15.98 2.17 20.49
CA TYR A 356 -16.19 1.76 19.10
C TYR A 356 -17.23 2.60 18.37
N GLY A 357 -16.92 3.01 17.14
CA GLY A 357 -17.80 3.78 16.26
C GLY A 357 -17.87 5.28 16.57
N LEU A 358 -17.21 5.76 17.62
CA LEU A 358 -17.21 7.15 18.04
C LEU A 358 -15.90 7.85 17.64
N SER A 359 -16.02 9.01 17.00
CA SER A 359 -14.88 9.87 16.65
C SER A 359 -14.87 11.13 17.53
N ILE A 360 -13.72 11.82 17.58
CA ILE A 360 -13.57 13.07 18.34
C ILE A 360 -14.56 14.11 17.81
N GLU A 361 -14.56 14.34 16.50
CA GLU A 361 -15.43 15.34 15.87
C GLU A 361 -16.91 14.95 15.93
N GLY A 362 -17.23 13.67 15.77
CA GLY A 362 -18.62 13.20 15.96
C GLY A 362 -19.12 13.42 17.39
N SER A 363 -18.25 13.32 18.39
CA SER A 363 -18.59 13.55 19.81
C SER A 363 -18.64 15.04 20.14
N LYS A 364 -17.82 15.88 19.49
CA LYS A 364 -17.92 17.34 19.58
C LYS A 364 -19.22 17.85 18.98
N SER A 365 -19.54 17.49 17.74
CA SER A 365 -20.79 17.89 17.09
C SER A 365 -22.01 17.38 17.87
N MET A 366 -21.94 16.18 18.47
CA MET A 366 -22.99 15.70 19.38
C MET A 366 -23.23 16.65 20.58
N ILE A 367 -22.17 17.25 21.14
CA ILE A 367 -22.27 18.21 22.26
C ILE A 367 -22.77 19.57 21.76
N GLU A 368 -22.27 20.05 20.62
CA GLU A 368 -22.69 21.30 19.99
C GLU A 368 -24.19 21.27 19.64
N ASP A 369 -24.68 20.15 19.08
CA ASP A 369 -26.08 19.91 18.70
C ASP A 369 -27.04 19.64 19.89
N LEU A 370 -26.56 19.67 21.15
CA LEU A 370 -27.43 19.50 22.31
C LEU A 370 -28.43 20.66 22.42
N ARG A 371 -29.70 20.33 22.70
CA ARG A 371 -30.77 21.33 22.79
C ARG A 371 -30.53 22.33 23.93
N GLU A 372 -30.37 23.60 23.60
CA GLU A 372 -30.42 24.68 24.61
C GLU A 372 -31.82 24.83 25.24
N PRO A 373 -31.95 24.82 26.59
CA PRO A 373 -33.21 25.15 27.25
C PRO A 373 -33.51 26.64 27.17
N GLN A 374 -34.74 27.00 26.77
CA GLN A 374 -35.20 28.39 26.72
C GLN A 374 -36.14 28.66 27.90
N TRP A 375 -35.69 29.44 28.89
CA TRP A 375 -36.48 29.83 30.06
C TRP A 375 -36.02 31.17 30.65
N TYR A 376 -36.80 31.73 31.57
CA TYR A 376 -36.64 33.07 32.12
C TYR A 376 -36.64 33.02 33.65
N THR A 377 -35.82 33.87 34.28
CA THR A 377 -35.81 34.04 35.74
C THR A 377 -36.76 35.15 36.17
N ASP A 378 -37.45 34.98 37.31
CA ASP A 378 -38.44 35.93 37.86
C ASP A 378 -37.81 37.21 38.49
N SER A 379 -36.62 37.58 38.03
CA SER A 379 -35.74 38.56 38.66
C SER A 379 -36.07 40.01 38.28
N GLY A 380 -37.34 40.42 38.33
CA GLY A 380 -37.86 41.79 38.15
C GLY A 380 -37.68 42.45 36.76
N MET A 381 -36.74 41.96 35.98
CA MET A 381 -36.55 42.17 34.55
C MET A 381 -36.51 40.78 33.91
N TYR A 382 -37.33 40.53 32.89
CA TYR A 382 -37.42 39.25 32.17
C TYR A 382 -36.12 38.89 31.45
N ARG A 383 -35.12 38.42 32.19
CA ARG A 383 -33.85 37.94 31.62
C ARG A 383 -34.00 36.47 31.25
N ARG A 384 -33.70 36.16 29.98
CA ARG A 384 -33.50 34.78 29.53
C ARG A 384 -32.33 34.20 30.32
N HIS A 385 -32.51 33.01 30.87
CA HIS A 385 -31.44 32.26 31.51
C HIS A 385 -30.45 31.75 30.45
N CYS A 386 -29.15 31.76 30.76
CA CYS A 386 -28.09 31.54 29.79
C CYS A 386 -27.22 30.29 30.01
N CYS A 387 -27.34 29.55 31.11
CA CYS A 387 -26.55 28.32 31.25
C CYS A 387 -26.97 27.26 30.22
N THR A 388 -25.99 26.72 29.50
CA THR A 388 -26.15 25.59 28.58
C THR A 388 -25.32 24.39 29.06
N ILE A 389 -25.54 23.21 28.49
CA ILE A 389 -24.68 22.04 28.74
C ILE A 389 -23.30 22.27 28.09
N GLN A 390 -23.30 22.90 26.92
CA GLN A 390 -22.10 23.26 26.15
C GLN A 390 -21.14 24.11 26.98
N ASP A 391 -21.63 25.16 27.67
CA ASP A 391 -20.80 26.01 28.54
C ASP A 391 -20.20 25.24 29.71
N LYS A 392 -20.94 24.29 30.29
CA LYS A 392 -20.48 23.46 31.41
C LYS A 392 -19.45 22.41 30.98
N LEU A 393 -19.55 21.88 29.76
CA LEU A 393 -18.59 20.91 29.21
C LEU A 393 -17.39 21.57 28.52
N SER A 394 -17.50 22.83 28.11
CA SER A 394 -16.45 23.59 27.42
C SER A 394 -15.07 23.50 28.10
N PRO A 395 -14.90 23.69 29.43
CA PRO A 395 -13.60 23.56 30.08
C PRO A 395 -12.97 22.18 29.96
N ALA A 396 -13.78 21.11 29.95
CA ALA A 396 -13.30 19.74 29.78
C ALA A 396 -12.91 19.45 28.33
N LEU A 397 -13.70 19.93 27.36
CA LEU A 397 -13.38 19.86 25.93
C LEU A 397 -12.08 20.61 25.61
N ASP A 398 -11.91 21.81 26.16
CA ASP A 398 -10.71 22.64 26.01
C ASP A 398 -9.46 21.97 26.59
N LYS A 399 -9.60 21.31 27.74
CA LYS A 399 -8.53 20.55 28.39
C LYS A 399 -8.15 19.34 27.54
N ALA A 400 -9.13 18.55 27.08
CA ALA A 400 -8.90 17.38 26.25
C ALA A 400 -8.28 17.76 24.90
N GLU A 401 -8.72 18.87 24.28
CA GLU A 401 -8.18 19.40 23.02
C GLU A 401 -6.72 19.83 23.18
N LYS A 402 -6.36 20.52 24.27
CA LYS A 402 -4.96 20.88 24.59
C LYS A 402 -4.09 19.65 24.88
N GLY A 403 -4.69 18.52 25.26
CA GLY A 403 -4.02 17.23 25.45
C GLY A 403 -3.80 16.43 24.17
N LEU A 404 -4.39 16.81 23.02
CA LEU A 404 -4.25 16.06 21.78
C LEU A 404 -2.82 16.13 21.22
N ARG A 405 -2.18 14.97 21.14
CA ARG A 405 -0.83 14.84 20.56
C ARG A 405 -0.84 15.10 19.06
N ALA A 406 0.12 15.91 18.60
CA ALA A 406 0.53 15.94 17.20
C ALA A 406 1.43 14.74 16.87
N PHE A 407 1.11 14.03 15.78
CA PHE A 407 1.88 12.88 15.30
C PHE A 407 2.81 13.31 14.18
N ASN A 408 4.08 13.55 14.52
CA ASN A 408 5.11 13.93 13.55
C ASN A 408 5.76 12.68 12.96
N LEU A 409 6.27 12.80 11.74
CA LEU A 409 6.89 11.71 11.00
C LEU A 409 8.19 11.22 11.68
N GLN A 410 8.97 12.17 12.21
CA GLN A 410 10.26 11.95 12.84
C GLN A 410 10.17 11.09 14.12
N ASP A 411 9.04 11.17 14.84
CA ASP A 411 8.77 10.39 16.07
C ASP A 411 8.86 8.88 15.86
N PHE A 412 8.72 8.41 14.60
CA PHE A 412 8.58 6.98 14.26
C PHE A 412 9.68 6.46 13.32
N GLN A 413 10.39 7.33 12.60
CA GLN A 413 11.42 6.90 11.63
C GLN A 413 12.68 6.31 12.29
N ILE A 414 13.01 6.72 13.52
CA ILE A 414 14.13 6.18 14.31
C ILE A 414 14.05 4.64 14.46
N VAL A 415 12.84 4.07 14.39
CA VAL A 415 12.62 2.62 14.54
C VAL A 415 12.95 1.83 13.26
N LYS A 416 12.81 2.41 12.07
CA LYS A 416 13.07 1.68 10.80
C LYS A 416 14.57 1.51 10.55
N ASP A 417 15.35 2.55 10.82
CA ASP A 417 16.80 2.55 10.57
C ASP A 417 17.58 1.62 11.53
N HIS A 418 17.04 1.38 12.74
CA HIS A 418 17.61 0.42 13.71
C HIS A 418 17.24 -1.05 13.47
N ILE A 419 16.31 -1.36 12.57
CA ILE A 419 15.95 -2.74 12.17
C ILE A 419 16.62 -3.11 10.84
N SER A 420 17.16 -2.12 10.12
CA SER A 420 17.74 -2.28 8.78
C SER A 420 19.28 -2.38 8.77
N LEU A 421 19.90 -2.39 9.96
CA LEU A 421 21.33 -2.57 10.23
C LEU A 421 21.60 -3.87 10.99
#